data_AF-A0A286SCX9-F1
#
_entry.id   AF-A0A286SCX9-F1
#
_cell.length_a   1.000
_cell.length_b   1.000
_cell.length_c   1.000
_cell.angle_alpha   90.00
_cell.angle_beta   90.00
_cell.angle_gamma   90.00
#
_symmetry.space_group_name_H-M   'P 1'
#
loop_
_entity.id
_entity.type
_entity.pdbx_description
1 polymer ?
#
loop_
_entity_poly.entity_id
_entity_poly.type
_entity_poly.pdbx_seq_one_letter_code
_entity_poly.pdbx_strand_id
1 'polypeptide(L)'
;DLRGDRQPEFTQIDMETSFTDEKQVQDYTEGLLKKIMKDVMGIDLKTPIKRITWNEAMNKYGSDKPDTRYEMFIHDLSPIFKDSDFKVFSGAIADGGYVKGIAVKNGAKQYSRKKIEEKQDYIKRYHAKGLAWVKYEDGEFSGPVSRFLTDENKEALKKEFDLEGGELVVFVADKWKVVTDSLDHLRREFAKETGIIPENVYDFV
;
A
#
# COMPACT_ATOMS: atom_id res chain seq x y z
N ASP A 1 24.92 5.94 0.23
CA ASP A 1 23.53 5.95 -0.26
C ASP A 1 22.80 7.15 0.36
N LEU A 2 23.00 8.33 -0.23
CA LEU A 2 22.28 9.56 0.15
C LEU A 2 20.88 9.46 -0.46
N ARG A 3 19.97 8.81 0.26
CA ARG A 3 18.53 8.96 0.01
C ARG A 3 18.15 10.40 0.39
N GLY A 4 17.12 10.95 -0.25
CA GLY A 4 16.79 12.38 -0.13
C GLY A 4 16.54 12.89 1.30
N ASP A 5 16.29 11.98 2.25
CA ASP A 5 16.04 12.24 3.66
C ASP A 5 17.24 11.89 4.58
N ARG A 6 18.43 11.59 4.04
CA ARG A 6 19.60 11.18 4.83
C ARG A 6 20.75 12.18 4.70
N GLN A 7 21.24 12.65 5.84
CA GLN A 7 22.41 13.50 5.95
C GLN A 7 23.51 12.81 6.77
N PRO A 8 24.81 13.05 6.50
CA PRO A 8 25.90 12.53 7.33
C PRO A 8 25.80 12.99 8.80
N GLU A 9 25.26 14.19 9.01
CA GLU A 9 25.02 14.79 10.31
C GLU A 9 23.55 15.20 10.42
N PHE A 10 22.91 14.94 11.56
CA PHE A 10 21.51 15.26 11.82
C PHE A 10 21.26 15.45 13.32
N THR A 11 20.18 16.16 13.65
CA THR A 11 19.80 16.45 15.04
C THR A 11 18.72 15.49 15.51
N GLN A 12 18.85 14.99 16.73
CA GLN A 12 17.85 14.17 17.40
C GLN A 12 17.31 14.89 18.65
N ILE A 13 16.03 14.67 18.95
CA ILE A 13 15.49 14.90 20.29
C ILE A 13 15.65 13.58 21.04
N ASP A 14 16.72 13.48 21.82
CA ASP A 14 17.06 12.28 22.57
C ASP A 14 16.39 12.28 23.94
N MET A 15 15.82 11.13 24.33
CA MET A 15 15.08 10.98 25.59
C MET A 15 15.32 9.61 26.19
N GLU A 16 15.70 9.58 27.46
CA GLU A 16 15.84 8.35 28.24
C GLU A 16 15.05 8.50 29.55
N THR A 17 14.44 7.41 30.03
CA THR A 17 13.64 7.41 31.26
C THR A 17 13.99 6.19 32.12
N SER A 18 13.79 6.27 33.43
CA SER A 18 14.02 5.16 34.36
C SER A 18 12.72 4.74 35.01
N PHE A 19 12.57 3.43 35.26
CA PHE A 19 11.39 2.84 35.91
C PHE A 19 10.07 3.10 35.18
N THR A 20 10.12 3.18 33.85
CA THR A 20 8.97 3.39 32.96
C THR A 20 8.72 2.15 32.11
N ASP A 21 7.46 1.94 31.73
CA ASP A 21 7.07 0.95 30.72
C ASP A 21 6.94 1.57 29.31
N GLU A 22 6.71 0.70 28.31
CA GLU A 22 6.54 1.11 26.90
C GLU A 22 5.42 2.15 26.73
N LYS A 23 4.31 1.99 27.44
CA LYS A 23 3.16 2.88 27.32
C LYS A 23 3.50 4.26 27.86
N GLN A 24 4.22 4.36 28.97
CA GLN A 24 4.64 5.64 29.54
C GLN A 24 5.58 6.40 28.59
N VAL A 25 6.53 5.71 27.95
CA VAL A 25 7.41 6.32 26.94
C VAL A 25 6.60 6.86 25.75
N GLN A 26 5.61 6.10 25.28
CA GLN A 26 4.68 6.53 24.23
C GLN A 26 3.86 7.75 24.69
N ASP A 27 3.28 7.72 25.88
CA ASP A 27 2.47 8.84 26.41
C ASP A 27 3.29 10.14 26.50
N TYR A 28 4.57 10.08 26.93
CA TYR A 28 5.46 11.25 26.91
C TYR A 28 5.73 11.77 25.50
N THR A 29 6.01 10.86 24.56
CA THR A 29 6.27 11.19 23.15
C THR A 29 5.05 11.81 22.49
N GLU A 30 3.86 11.23 22.70
CA GLU A 30 2.58 11.74 22.21
C GLU A 30 2.26 13.12 22.79
N GLY A 31 2.56 13.34 24.08
CA GLY A 31 2.41 14.65 24.73
C GLY A 31 3.32 15.73 24.10
N LEU A 32 4.57 15.38 23.81
CA LEU A 32 5.50 16.27 23.09
C LEU A 32 4.99 16.60 21.69
N LEU A 33 4.59 15.58 20.92
CA LEU A 33 4.02 15.77 19.57
C LEU A 33 2.77 16.66 19.61
N LYS A 34 1.85 16.40 20.55
CA LYS A 34 0.64 17.21 20.72
C LYS A 34 0.98 18.67 20.99
N LYS A 35 1.95 18.93 21.88
CA LYS A 35 2.40 20.29 22.19
C LYS A 35 3.01 20.98 20.97
N ILE A 36 3.90 20.31 20.24
CA ILE A 36 4.54 20.86 19.03
C ILE A 36 3.49 21.17 17.96
N MET A 37 2.58 20.23 17.68
CA MET A 37 1.51 20.43 16.70
C MET A 37 0.59 21.59 17.09
N LYS A 38 0.29 21.76 18.38
CA LYS A 38 -0.54 22.87 18.86
C LYS A 38 0.19 24.22 18.75
N ASP A 39 1.41 24.30 19.24
CA ASP A 39 2.15 25.56 19.37
C ASP A 39 2.66 26.07 18.01
N VAL A 40 3.08 25.16 17.11
CA VAL A 40 3.68 25.52 15.82
C VAL A 40 2.64 25.53 14.70
N MET A 41 1.75 24.54 14.66
CA MET A 41 0.80 24.35 13.56
C MET A 41 -0.63 24.78 13.91
N GLY A 42 -0.92 25.10 15.18
CA GLY A 42 -2.27 25.40 15.66
C GLY A 42 -3.20 24.18 15.73
N ILE A 43 -2.69 22.98 15.48
CA ILE A 43 -3.46 21.74 15.37
C ILE A 43 -3.56 21.06 16.74
N ASP A 44 -4.79 20.79 17.21
CA ASP A 44 -5.00 19.99 18.41
C ASP A 44 -4.97 18.50 18.08
N LEU A 45 -3.79 17.89 18.27
CA LEU A 45 -3.56 16.47 18.02
C LEU A 45 -4.34 15.61 19.03
N LYS A 46 -5.19 14.73 18.52
CA LYS A 46 -5.93 13.77 19.34
C LYS A 46 -4.99 12.69 19.87
N THR A 47 -5.12 12.41 21.17
CA THR A 47 -4.38 11.38 21.89
C THR A 47 -5.38 10.46 22.63
N PRO A 48 -5.09 9.16 22.79
CA PRO A 48 -3.87 8.49 22.34
C PRO A 48 -3.79 8.41 20.80
N ILE A 49 -2.57 8.49 20.25
CA ILE A 49 -2.34 8.27 18.83
C ILE A 49 -2.78 6.84 18.49
N LYS A 50 -3.33 6.65 17.28
CA LYS A 50 -3.72 5.31 16.80
C LYS A 50 -2.51 4.40 16.83
N ARG A 51 -2.71 3.10 17.04
CA ARG A 51 -1.62 2.11 17.02
C ARG A 51 -1.96 1.02 16.03
N ILE A 52 -0.94 0.54 15.34
CA ILE A 52 -1.02 -0.65 14.48
C ILE A 52 0.16 -1.55 14.77
N THR A 53 -0.06 -2.85 14.68
CA THR A 53 1.06 -3.80 14.75
C THR A 53 1.88 -3.71 13.46
N TRP A 54 3.15 -4.11 13.55
CA TRP A 54 4.01 -4.22 12.37
C TRP A 54 3.41 -5.14 11.29
N ASN A 55 2.80 -6.25 11.69
CA ASN A 55 2.14 -7.17 10.75
C ASN A 55 0.95 -6.51 10.04
N GLU A 56 0.14 -5.72 10.74
CA GLU A 56 -0.95 -4.97 10.13
C GLU A 56 -0.42 -3.90 9.17
N ALA A 57 0.60 -3.13 9.58
CA ALA A 57 1.22 -2.10 8.76
C ALA A 57 1.76 -2.67 7.44
N MET A 58 2.54 -3.76 7.54
CA MET A 58 3.12 -4.42 6.38
C MET A 58 2.08 -5.11 5.50
N ASN A 59 1.06 -5.77 6.07
CA ASN A 59 0.08 -6.45 5.23
C ASN A 59 -0.91 -5.50 4.57
N LYS A 60 -1.29 -4.41 5.24
CA LYS A 60 -2.29 -3.45 4.75
C LYS A 60 -1.69 -2.34 3.88
N TYR A 61 -0.46 -1.93 4.15
CA TYR A 61 0.19 -0.81 3.46
C TYR A 61 1.54 -1.18 2.82
N GLY A 62 2.15 -2.30 3.20
CA GLY A 62 3.46 -2.69 2.68
C GLY A 62 4.63 -1.88 3.25
N SER A 63 4.39 -1.12 4.32
CA SER A 63 5.38 -0.24 4.95
C SER A 63 5.19 -0.25 6.47
N ASP A 64 6.29 -0.25 7.21
CA ASP A 64 6.34 -0.05 8.67
C ASP A 64 6.21 1.43 9.07
N LYS A 65 6.23 2.32 8.08
CA LYS A 65 5.92 3.75 8.17
C LYS A 65 4.85 4.13 7.13
N PRO A 66 3.60 3.67 7.29
CA PRO A 66 2.58 3.85 6.27
C PRO A 66 2.09 5.29 6.21
N ASP A 67 1.83 5.78 5.00
CA ASP A 67 0.98 6.94 4.81
C ASP A 67 -0.49 6.50 4.92
N THR A 68 -1.17 6.90 5.99
CA THR A 68 -2.54 6.49 6.32
C THR A 68 -3.60 7.51 5.90
N ARG A 69 -3.19 8.64 5.29
CA ARG A 69 -4.10 9.73 4.90
C ARG A 69 -5.02 9.37 3.74
N TYR A 70 -4.71 8.31 3.01
CA TYR A 70 -5.51 7.76 1.93
C TYR A 70 -5.61 6.24 2.06
N GLU A 71 -6.62 5.67 1.42
CA GLU A 71 -6.85 4.24 1.41
C GLU A 71 -5.92 3.52 0.40
N MET A 72 -6.48 2.78 -0.57
CA MET A 72 -5.74 1.94 -1.52
C MET A 72 -4.97 0.81 -0.82
N PHE A 73 -5.60 0.16 0.17
CA PHE A 73 -4.98 -0.92 0.92
C PHE A 73 -4.52 -2.08 0.03
N ILE A 74 -3.52 -2.81 0.51
CA ILE A 74 -3.05 -4.06 -0.08
C ILE A 74 -3.96 -5.19 0.39
N HIS A 75 -4.49 -5.95 -0.54
CA HIS A 75 -5.33 -7.12 -0.28
C HIS A 75 -4.60 -8.40 -0.67
N ASP A 76 -4.73 -9.45 0.14
CA ASP A 76 -4.20 -10.78 -0.18
C ASP A 76 -5.22 -11.55 -1.02
N LEU A 77 -4.86 -11.76 -2.28
CA LEU A 77 -5.70 -12.38 -3.30
C LEU A 77 -5.27 -13.83 -3.56
N SER A 78 -4.30 -14.34 -2.81
CA SER A 78 -3.86 -15.74 -2.89
C SER A 78 -5.02 -16.73 -2.73
N PRO A 79 -6.01 -16.51 -1.82
CA PRO A 79 -7.17 -17.39 -1.74
C PRO A 79 -8.03 -17.42 -3.01
N ILE A 80 -8.10 -16.30 -3.75
CA ILE A 80 -8.88 -16.17 -4.99
C ILE A 80 -8.18 -16.91 -6.13
N PHE A 81 -6.84 -16.85 -6.19
CA PHE A 81 -6.06 -17.34 -7.32
C PHE A 81 -5.35 -18.67 -7.10
N LYS A 82 -5.58 -19.34 -5.98
CA LYS A 82 -4.92 -20.61 -5.63
C LYS A 82 -5.01 -21.65 -6.76
N ASP A 83 -6.19 -21.78 -7.34
CA ASP A 83 -6.48 -22.74 -8.42
C ASP A 83 -6.59 -22.07 -9.80
N SER A 84 -5.99 -20.88 -9.96
CA SER A 84 -6.04 -20.14 -11.22
C SER A 84 -5.22 -20.81 -12.33
N ASP A 85 -5.79 -20.84 -13.53
CA ASP A 85 -5.10 -21.23 -14.76
C ASP A 85 -3.95 -20.29 -15.14
N PHE A 86 -3.91 -19.09 -14.55
CA PHE A 86 -2.79 -18.17 -14.74
C PHE A 86 -1.57 -18.64 -13.94
N LYS A 87 -0.68 -19.38 -14.60
CA LYS A 87 0.51 -20.03 -13.99
C LYS A 87 1.43 -19.11 -13.20
N VAL A 88 1.46 -17.81 -13.51
CA VAL A 88 2.23 -16.83 -12.72
C VAL A 88 1.69 -16.73 -11.29
N PHE A 89 0.36 -16.74 -11.12
CA PHE A 89 -0.29 -16.64 -9.82
C PHE A 89 -0.25 -17.98 -9.08
N SER A 90 -0.76 -19.05 -9.72
CA SER A 90 -0.78 -20.37 -9.09
C SER A 90 0.63 -20.90 -8.80
N GLY A 91 1.62 -20.60 -9.65
CA GLY A 91 3.02 -20.93 -9.40
C GLY A 91 3.60 -20.20 -8.19
N ALA A 92 3.39 -18.88 -8.07
CA ALA A 92 3.86 -18.12 -6.92
C ALA A 92 3.25 -18.63 -5.60
N ILE A 93 1.97 -18.99 -5.60
CA ILE A 93 1.28 -19.55 -4.43
C ILE A 93 1.82 -20.95 -4.08
N ALA A 94 1.99 -21.81 -5.09
CA ALA A 94 2.54 -23.16 -4.90
C ALA A 94 3.97 -23.13 -4.32
N ASP A 95 4.76 -22.11 -4.65
CA ASP A 95 6.10 -21.88 -4.11
C ASP A 95 6.11 -21.25 -2.70
N GLY A 96 4.95 -21.13 -2.04
CA GLY A 96 4.81 -20.51 -0.71
C GLY A 96 4.86 -18.97 -0.74
N GLY A 97 4.70 -18.37 -1.91
CA GLY A 97 4.56 -16.93 -2.11
C GLY A 97 3.12 -16.45 -1.98
N TYR A 98 2.90 -15.21 -2.42
CA TYR A 98 1.63 -14.51 -2.31
C TYR A 98 1.27 -13.87 -3.64
N VAL A 99 -0.04 -13.76 -3.89
CA VAL A 99 -0.60 -12.85 -4.89
C VAL A 99 -1.32 -11.76 -4.13
N LYS A 100 -0.80 -10.53 -4.15
CA LYS A 100 -1.48 -9.38 -3.55
C LYS A 100 -1.72 -8.30 -4.59
N GLY A 101 -2.71 -7.45 -4.33
CA GLY A 101 -3.06 -6.37 -5.23
C GLY A 101 -3.59 -5.13 -4.54
N ILE A 102 -3.73 -4.08 -5.33
CA ILE A 102 -4.37 -2.81 -4.97
C ILE A 102 -5.33 -2.41 -6.08
N ALA A 103 -6.40 -1.71 -5.72
CA ALA A 103 -7.33 -1.08 -6.67
C ALA A 103 -7.11 0.43 -6.70
N VAL A 104 -6.84 0.96 -7.89
CA VAL A 104 -6.71 2.39 -8.16
C VAL A 104 -8.06 2.90 -8.67
N LYS A 105 -8.81 3.56 -7.80
CA LYS A 105 -10.10 4.20 -8.15
C LYS A 105 -9.88 5.20 -9.30
N ASN A 106 -10.79 5.20 -10.29
CA ASN A 106 -10.70 5.98 -11.53
C ASN A 106 -9.46 5.69 -12.41
N GLY A 107 -8.69 4.64 -12.10
CA GLY A 107 -7.45 4.31 -12.80
C GLY A 107 -7.66 3.76 -14.22
N ALA A 108 -8.83 3.19 -14.53
CA ALA A 108 -9.05 2.52 -15.81
C ALA A 108 -8.87 3.47 -17.00
N LYS A 109 -9.41 4.69 -16.94
CA LYS A 109 -9.24 5.70 -17.99
C LYS A 109 -7.91 6.44 -17.90
N GLN A 110 -7.37 6.62 -16.69
CA GLN A 110 -6.17 7.43 -16.46
C GLN A 110 -4.87 6.73 -16.93
N TYR A 111 -4.82 5.41 -16.81
CA TYR A 111 -3.62 4.62 -17.09
C TYR A 111 -3.76 3.85 -18.41
N SER A 112 -3.05 4.31 -19.44
CA SER A 112 -2.87 3.54 -20.67
C SER A 112 -1.97 2.33 -20.41
N ARG A 113 -1.98 1.34 -21.31
CA ARG A 113 -1.08 0.18 -21.23
C ARG A 113 0.39 0.59 -21.07
N LYS A 114 0.82 1.61 -21.82
CA LYS A 114 2.18 2.15 -21.74
C LYS A 114 2.49 2.69 -20.33
N LYS A 115 1.59 3.46 -19.73
CA LYS A 115 1.77 3.93 -18.35
C LYS A 115 1.86 2.78 -17.35
N ILE A 116 1.07 1.71 -17.54
CA ILE A 116 1.14 0.54 -16.66
C ILE A 116 2.46 -0.22 -16.84
N GLU A 117 2.99 -0.31 -18.08
CA GLU A 117 4.32 -0.87 -18.35
C GLU A 117 5.43 -0.04 -17.69
N GLU A 118 5.33 1.29 -17.68
CA GLU A 118 6.24 2.17 -16.92
C GLU A 118 6.19 1.88 -15.41
N LYS A 119 4.99 1.60 -14.85
CA LYS A 119 4.84 1.17 -13.44
C LYS A 119 5.43 -0.21 -13.18
N GLN A 120 5.33 -1.13 -14.13
CA GLN A 120 6.00 -2.43 -14.06
C GLN A 120 7.53 -2.26 -14.00
N ASP A 121 8.08 -1.42 -14.87
CA ASP A 121 9.52 -1.16 -14.89
C ASP A 121 9.98 -0.45 -13.61
N TYR A 122 9.15 0.44 -13.07
CA TYR A 122 9.41 1.10 -11.80
C TYR A 122 9.59 0.08 -10.65
N ILE A 123 8.71 -0.92 -10.52
CA ILE A 123 8.79 -1.87 -9.39
C ILE A 123 9.87 -2.95 -9.51
N LYS A 124 10.51 -3.11 -10.68
CA LYS A 124 11.64 -4.04 -10.83
C LYS A 124 12.79 -3.74 -9.86
N ARG A 125 12.94 -2.47 -9.44
CA ARG A 125 13.92 -2.06 -8.42
C ARG A 125 13.64 -2.65 -7.03
N TYR A 126 12.40 -3.11 -6.79
CA TYR A 126 11.97 -3.83 -5.59
C TYR A 126 11.88 -5.34 -5.85
N HIS A 127 12.60 -5.82 -6.86
CA HIS A 127 12.74 -7.23 -7.23
C HIS A 127 11.48 -7.91 -7.79
N ALA A 128 10.39 -7.16 -8.05
CA ALA A 128 9.23 -7.71 -8.73
C ALA A 128 9.57 -8.16 -10.15
N LYS A 129 9.11 -9.37 -10.50
CA LYS A 129 9.32 -9.96 -11.83
C LYS A 129 8.34 -9.43 -12.88
N GLY A 130 7.20 -8.90 -12.46
CA GLY A 130 6.19 -8.35 -13.35
C GLY A 130 5.03 -7.69 -12.59
N LEU A 131 4.18 -7.00 -13.34
CA LEU A 131 2.97 -6.35 -12.85
C LEU A 131 1.80 -6.87 -13.68
N ALA A 132 1.00 -7.73 -13.07
CA ALA A 132 -0.27 -8.15 -13.65
C ALA A 132 -1.31 -7.05 -13.43
N TRP A 133 -2.28 -6.92 -14.34
CA TRP A 133 -3.35 -5.94 -14.18
C TRP A 133 -4.61 -6.30 -14.95
N VAL A 134 -5.73 -5.77 -14.46
CA VAL A 134 -7.01 -5.69 -15.16
C VAL A 134 -7.62 -4.31 -14.94
N LYS A 135 -8.45 -3.87 -15.87
CA LYS A 135 -9.37 -2.75 -15.69
C LYS A 135 -10.77 -3.29 -15.53
N TYR A 136 -11.55 -2.65 -14.68
CA TYR A 136 -12.97 -2.91 -14.55
C TYR A 136 -13.73 -1.66 -14.98
N GLU A 137 -14.49 -1.74 -16.08
CA GLU A 137 -15.28 -0.63 -16.63
C GLU A 137 -16.60 -1.20 -17.16
N ASP A 138 -17.71 -0.49 -16.90
CA ASP A 138 -19.03 -0.84 -17.45
C ASP A 138 -19.46 -2.30 -17.20
N GLY A 139 -19.04 -2.88 -16.07
CA GLY A 139 -19.34 -4.27 -15.70
C GLY A 139 -18.40 -5.32 -16.30
N GLU A 140 -17.42 -4.92 -17.11
CA GLU A 140 -16.50 -5.80 -17.81
C GLU A 140 -15.06 -5.68 -17.32
N PHE A 141 -14.38 -6.83 -17.22
CA PHE A 141 -12.94 -6.88 -16.97
C PHE A 141 -12.15 -6.95 -18.27
N SER A 142 -11.21 -6.02 -18.46
CA SER A 142 -10.30 -6.00 -19.59
C SER A 142 -8.83 -6.00 -19.15
N GLY A 143 -7.91 -6.38 -20.04
CA GLY A 143 -6.47 -6.41 -19.78
C GLY A 143 -5.85 -7.81 -19.89
N PRO A 144 -4.52 -7.94 -19.72
CA PRO A 144 -3.80 -9.18 -19.97
C PRO A 144 -4.26 -10.36 -19.11
N VAL A 145 -4.72 -10.08 -17.89
CA VAL A 145 -5.15 -11.10 -16.92
C VAL A 145 -6.64 -11.44 -17.07
N SER A 146 -7.45 -10.58 -17.70
CA SER A 146 -8.92 -10.75 -17.69
C SER A 146 -9.39 -12.07 -18.33
N ARG A 147 -8.67 -12.56 -19.35
CA ARG A 147 -8.94 -13.85 -20.00
C ARG A 147 -8.73 -15.08 -19.11
N PHE A 148 -8.02 -14.92 -17.98
CA PHE A 148 -7.78 -15.99 -17.01
C PHE A 148 -8.69 -15.87 -15.78
N LEU A 149 -9.57 -14.86 -15.73
CA LEU A 149 -10.52 -14.69 -14.65
C LEU A 149 -11.78 -15.51 -14.94
N THR A 150 -12.05 -16.48 -14.07
CA THR A 150 -13.37 -17.12 -13.97
C THR A 150 -14.39 -16.12 -13.44
N ASP A 151 -15.67 -16.43 -13.59
CA ASP A 151 -16.73 -15.55 -13.05
C ASP A 151 -16.68 -15.49 -11.51
N GLU A 152 -16.29 -16.58 -10.85
CA GLU A 152 -16.01 -16.59 -9.40
C GLU A 152 -14.87 -15.63 -9.02
N ASN A 153 -13.77 -15.62 -9.79
CA ASN A 153 -12.66 -14.69 -9.56
C ASN A 153 -13.11 -13.24 -9.73
N LYS A 154 -13.93 -12.95 -10.75
CA LYS A 154 -14.45 -11.60 -11.00
C LYS A 154 -15.31 -11.11 -9.85
N GLU A 155 -16.26 -11.92 -9.38
CA GLU A 155 -17.13 -11.56 -8.25
C GLU A 155 -16.34 -11.41 -6.95
N ALA A 156 -15.36 -12.28 -6.70
CA ALA A 156 -14.48 -12.16 -5.55
C ALA A 156 -13.65 -10.87 -5.58
N LEU A 157 -13.09 -10.49 -6.74
CA LEU A 157 -12.35 -9.22 -6.89
C LEU A 157 -13.24 -8.00 -6.71
N LYS A 158 -14.47 -8.02 -7.26
CA LYS A 158 -15.44 -6.94 -7.06
C LYS A 158 -15.73 -6.72 -5.59
N LYS A 159 -15.95 -7.80 -4.84
CA LYS A 159 -16.22 -7.75 -3.41
C LYS A 159 -15.01 -7.33 -2.59
N GLU A 160 -13.81 -7.82 -2.92
CA GLU A 160 -12.61 -7.56 -2.13
C GLU A 160 -12.16 -6.09 -2.22
N PHE A 161 -12.36 -5.46 -3.38
CA PHE A 161 -11.94 -4.08 -3.63
C PHE A 161 -13.09 -3.07 -3.72
N ASP A 162 -14.33 -3.49 -3.47
CA ASP A 162 -15.54 -2.69 -3.66
C ASP A 162 -15.56 -2.00 -5.04
N LEU A 163 -15.41 -2.78 -6.11
CA LEU A 163 -15.30 -2.26 -7.48
C LEU A 163 -16.65 -1.75 -7.99
N GLU A 164 -16.72 -0.47 -8.34
CA GLU A 164 -17.95 0.20 -8.81
C GLU A 164 -17.92 0.46 -10.32
N GLY A 165 -16.74 0.44 -10.94
CA GLY A 165 -16.50 0.71 -12.35
C GLY A 165 -15.61 1.93 -12.55
N GLY A 166 -14.54 1.75 -13.34
CA GLY A 166 -13.51 2.76 -13.58
C GLY A 166 -12.18 2.45 -12.89
N GLU A 167 -12.04 1.32 -12.20
CA GLU A 167 -10.84 0.95 -11.46
C GLU A 167 -9.79 0.25 -12.31
N LEU A 168 -8.53 0.52 -11.99
CA LEU A 168 -7.40 -0.32 -12.38
C LEU A 168 -7.01 -1.18 -11.18
N VAL A 169 -7.09 -2.51 -11.33
CA VAL A 169 -6.57 -3.45 -10.32
C VAL A 169 -5.23 -3.96 -10.80
N VAL A 170 -4.20 -3.83 -9.95
CA VAL A 170 -2.86 -4.34 -10.22
C VAL A 170 -2.47 -5.41 -9.22
N PHE A 171 -1.64 -6.36 -9.66
CA PHE A 171 -1.27 -7.54 -8.91
C PHE A 171 0.24 -7.77 -8.98
N VAL A 172 0.82 -8.15 -7.85
CA VAL A 172 2.20 -8.64 -7.76
C VAL A 172 2.16 -10.04 -7.15
N ALA A 173 2.84 -10.98 -7.80
CA ALA A 173 2.91 -12.37 -7.41
C ALA A 173 4.37 -12.77 -7.18
N ASP A 174 4.79 -12.88 -5.91
CA ASP A 174 6.15 -13.22 -5.51
C ASP A 174 6.20 -13.57 -4.01
N LYS A 175 7.39 -13.66 -3.41
CA LYS A 175 7.58 -13.76 -1.96
C LYS A 175 6.97 -12.55 -1.25
N TRP A 176 6.49 -12.77 -0.02
CA TRP A 176 5.79 -11.77 0.79
C TRP A 176 6.45 -10.38 0.76
N LYS A 177 7.75 -10.30 1.06
CA LYS A 177 8.49 -9.03 1.12
C LYS A 177 8.54 -8.29 -0.23
N VAL A 178 8.73 -9.01 -1.33
CA VAL A 178 8.79 -8.43 -2.69
C VAL A 178 7.43 -7.85 -3.04
N VAL A 179 6.36 -8.58 -2.72
CA VAL A 179 4.98 -8.14 -2.98
C VAL A 179 4.63 -6.90 -2.15
N THR A 180 4.91 -6.91 -0.84
CA THR A 180 4.61 -5.77 0.04
C THR A 180 5.41 -4.53 -0.36
N ASP A 181 6.71 -4.66 -0.65
CA ASP A 181 7.54 -3.52 -1.03
C ASP A 181 7.12 -2.93 -2.37
N SER A 182 6.86 -3.78 -3.35
CA SER A 182 6.46 -3.34 -4.69
C SER A 182 5.12 -2.61 -4.65
N LEU A 183 4.15 -3.15 -3.89
CA LEU A 183 2.83 -2.56 -3.77
C LEU A 183 2.82 -1.29 -2.92
N ASP A 184 3.64 -1.17 -1.86
CA ASP A 184 3.76 0.10 -1.12
C ASP A 184 4.22 1.23 -2.04
N HIS A 185 5.28 0.99 -2.82
CA HIS A 185 5.81 2.01 -3.71
C HIS A 185 4.86 2.33 -4.86
N LEU A 186 4.13 1.35 -5.40
CA LEU A 186 3.05 1.62 -6.36
C LEU A 186 1.93 2.43 -5.73
N ARG A 187 1.50 2.09 -4.51
CA ARG A 187 0.45 2.82 -3.79
C ARG A 187 0.80 4.29 -3.69
N ARG A 188 2.04 4.61 -3.30
CA ARG A 188 2.55 5.99 -3.19
C ARG A 188 2.60 6.71 -4.54
N GLU A 189 3.06 6.04 -5.59
CA GLU A 189 3.13 6.64 -6.93
C GLU A 189 1.75 6.91 -7.51
N PHE A 190 0.83 5.94 -7.42
CA PHE A 190 -0.54 6.13 -7.84
C PHE A 190 -1.23 7.21 -7.01
N ALA A 191 -1.04 7.23 -5.69
CA ALA A 191 -1.68 8.23 -4.85
C ALA A 191 -1.26 9.67 -5.18
N LYS A 192 0.02 9.88 -5.53
CA LYS A 192 0.52 11.16 -6.03
C LYS A 192 -0.10 11.53 -7.38
N GLU A 193 -0.17 10.57 -8.31
CA GLU A 193 -0.67 10.81 -9.67
C GLU A 193 -2.19 10.99 -9.74
N THR A 194 -2.94 10.36 -8.84
CA THR A 194 -4.40 10.52 -8.72
C THR A 194 -4.77 11.73 -7.87
N GLY A 195 -3.82 12.31 -7.12
CA GLY A 195 -4.07 13.42 -6.20
C GLY A 195 -4.97 13.06 -5.01
N ILE A 196 -5.03 11.78 -4.63
CA ILE A 196 -5.91 11.33 -3.53
C ILE A 196 -5.33 11.64 -2.15
N ILE A 197 -4.06 12.07 -2.09
CA ILE A 197 -3.39 12.43 -0.84
C ILE A 197 -3.98 13.77 -0.39
N PRO A 198 -4.72 13.82 0.74
CA PRO A 198 -5.29 15.07 1.22
C PRO A 198 -4.18 16.05 1.63
N GLU A 199 -4.28 17.27 1.14
CA GLU A 199 -3.39 18.35 1.57
C GLU A 199 -3.73 18.81 2.99
N ASN A 200 -2.72 19.20 3.75
CA ASN A 200 -2.87 19.74 5.11
C ASN A 200 -3.56 18.80 6.12
N VAL A 201 -3.62 17.50 5.81
CA VAL A 201 -4.05 16.46 6.75
C VAL A 201 -2.81 15.78 7.34
N TYR A 202 -2.80 15.67 8.67
CA TYR A 202 -1.78 14.99 9.44
C TYR A 202 -2.43 13.80 10.15
N ASP A 203 -2.02 12.60 9.77
CA ASP A 203 -2.54 11.36 10.35
C ASP A 203 -1.38 10.58 10.95
N PHE A 204 -1.47 10.33 12.26
CA PHE A 204 -0.42 9.69 13.07
C PHE A 204 -0.89 8.30 13.48
N VAL A 205 0.01 7.31 13.43
CA VAL A 205 -0.25 5.90 13.74
C VAL A 205 0.99 5.21 14.30
#